data_AF-A0A3A9ZAX3-F1
#
_entry.id   AF-A0A3A9ZAX3-F1
#
_cell.length_a   1.000
_cell.length_b   1.000
_cell.length_c   1.000
_cell.angle_alpha   90.00
_cell.angle_beta   90.00
_cell.angle_gamma   90.00
#
_symmetry.space_group_name_H-M   'P 1'
#
loop_
_entity.id
_entity.type
_entity.pdbx_description
1 polymer ?
#
loop_
_entity_poly.entity_id
_entity_poly.type
_entity_poly.pdbx_seq_one_letter_code
_entity_poly.pdbx_strand_id
1 'polypeptide(L)'
;MQEDNFIPNENTPDTPGRHRSRPGRRTRHLIVAAVAAGGLALGGVAVAVTGATDDDPAPTAAVDAASRVDAAARADRSARESSAPASPTASPVPTPSASASRPPAKASPRATTAKPKPKPKKTATPKPTWVIPMKGAEITSCYGQRWGALHAGIDFAMPAGTPVRAAFGGTVTKAGDVGDGYGISVVVDHGNGYLTHYAHLSTASVGMGAKVSAGETIGLEGSTGDSTGPHLHFEVHQGQMWNQIDPAPFLRARGVDVGC
;
A
#
# COMPACT_ATOMS: atom_id res chain seq x y z
N MET A 1 50.30 -16.28 55.37
CA MET A 1 49.48 -16.08 54.17
C MET A 1 48.32 -15.18 54.61
N GLN A 2 48.55 -13.90 54.93
CA GLN A 2 48.76 -12.76 54.01
C GLN A 2 47.51 -12.56 53.13
N GLU A 3 46.78 -11.44 53.10
CA GLU A 3 47.03 -10.08 53.62
C GLU A 3 45.70 -9.33 53.90
N ASP A 4 45.75 -8.46 54.90
CA ASP A 4 44.81 -7.36 55.17
C ASP A 4 44.92 -6.26 54.09
N ASN A 5 43.83 -5.57 53.74
CA ASN A 5 43.68 -4.15 54.15
C ASN A 5 42.36 -3.50 53.73
N PHE A 6 41.86 -2.67 54.65
CA PHE A 6 40.58 -1.98 54.68
C PHE A 6 40.82 -0.48 54.93
N ILE A 7 40.22 0.38 54.07
CA ILE A 7 39.70 1.77 54.31
C ILE A 7 40.73 2.90 54.61
N PRO A 8 40.47 4.21 54.32
CA PRO A 8 39.20 4.96 54.16
C PRO A 8 39.07 5.77 52.85
N ASN A 9 37.93 6.23 52.34
CA ASN A 9 36.79 7.06 52.80
C ASN A 9 37.08 8.56 53.06
N GLU A 10 36.19 9.37 52.48
CA GLU A 10 35.78 10.75 52.78
C GLU A 10 36.37 11.99 52.05
N ASN A 11 35.39 12.74 51.51
CA ASN A 11 35.22 14.20 51.50
C ASN A 11 35.61 15.06 50.27
N THR A 12 34.70 15.07 49.27
CA THR A 12 33.84 16.17 48.75
C THR A 12 34.29 17.66 48.88
N PRO A 13 33.65 18.62 48.15
CA PRO A 13 33.74 19.00 46.72
C PRO A 13 34.23 20.47 46.53
N ASP A 14 34.55 20.93 45.30
CA ASP A 14 34.23 22.33 44.94
C ASP A 14 34.26 22.70 43.43
N THR A 15 33.13 23.28 43.00
CA THR A 15 32.94 24.38 42.03
C THR A 15 33.05 24.16 40.49
N PRO A 16 32.15 24.80 39.67
CA PRO A 16 31.85 24.39 38.30
C PRO A 16 32.52 25.27 37.22
N GLY A 17 33.10 24.61 36.21
CA GLY A 17 33.63 25.25 35.01
C GLY A 17 32.57 25.50 33.94
N ARG A 18 32.17 26.76 33.77
CA ARG A 18 31.42 27.26 32.60
C ARG A 18 32.24 27.06 31.32
N HIS A 19 31.71 26.36 30.33
CA HIS A 19 32.17 26.49 28.94
C HIS A 19 31.05 26.97 28.02
N ARG A 20 31.38 28.04 27.30
CA ARG A 20 30.53 28.87 26.45
C ARG A 20 30.01 28.12 25.23
N SER A 21 28.71 28.26 24.96
CA SER A 21 28.08 27.95 23.67
C SER A 21 28.61 28.87 22.55
N ARG A 22 29.01 28.29 21.42
CA ARG A 22 29.35 29.02 20.18
C ARG A 22 28.07 29.30 19.39
N PRO A 23 27.84 30.53 18.88
CA PRO A 23 26.71 30.82 18.00
C PRO A 23 27.13 30.73 16.52
N GLY A 24 26.26 30.18 15.67
CA GLY A 24 26.36 30.24 14.22
C GLY A 24 25.52 29.12 13.59
N ARG A 25 24.69 29.31 12.58
CA ARG A 25 24.36 30.48 11.74
C ARG A 25 22.95 30.19 11.21
N ARG A 26 21.96 31.02 11.56
CA ARG A 26 20.59 30.88 11.03
C ARG A 26 20.55 31.50 9.63
N THR A 27 20.49 30.68 8.59
CA THR A 27 20.21 31.15 7.24
C THR A 27 18.70 31.29 7.09
N ARG A 28 18.23 32.54 7.05
CA ARG A 28 16.87 32.90 6.67
C ARG A 28 16.84 33.01 5.14
N HIS A 29 16.04 32.21 4.46
CA HIS A 29 15.71 32.47 3.06
C HIS A 29 14.39 33.25 3.01
N LEU A 30 14.49 34.44 2.41
CA LEU A 30 13.38 35.35 2.15
C LEU A 30 12.45 34.73 1.10
N ILE A 31 11.16 34.70 1.44
CA ILE A 31 10.06 34.48 0.51
C ILE A 31 9.98 35.74 -0.36
N VAL A 32 10.25 35.60 -1.66
CA VAL A 32 9.89 36.61 -2.66
C VAL A 32 8.73 36.04 -3.46
N ALA A 33 7.53 36.52 -3.16
CA ALA A 33 6.35 36.32 -3.98
C ALA A 33 6.46 37.23 -5.21
N ALA A 34 6.57 36.64 -6.40
CA ALA A 34 6.40 37.36 -7.65
C ALA A 34 4.98 37.08 -8.16
N VAL A 35 4.09 38.06 -7.97
CA VAL A 35 2.82 38.16 -8.68
C VAL A 35 3.14 38.62 -10.09
N ALA A 36 2.93 37.75 -11.09
CA ALA A 36 2.90 38.15 -12.50
C ALA A 36 1.47 37.99 -13.02
N ALA A 37 0.79 39.11 -13.13
CA ALA A 37 -0.43 39.26 -13.89
C ALA A 37 -0.10 39.35 -15.39
N GLY A 38 -0.81 38.55 -16.20
CA GLY A 38 -1.29 38.89 -17.55
C GLY A 38 -0.30 39.19 -18.67
N GLY A 39 -0.49 38.52 -19.82
CA GLY A 39 -0.27 39.14 -21.13
C GLY A 39 0.46 38.28 -22.16
N LEU A 40 -0.31 37.73 -23.11
CA LEU A 40 0.14 37.24 -24.40
C LEU A 40 1.00 38.28 -25.14
N ALA A 41 2.17 37.90 -25.64
CA ALA A 41 2.73 38.49 -26.87
C ALA A 41 3.75 37.55 -27.52
N LEU A 42 3.50 37.26 -28.79
CA LEU A 42 4.35 36.55 -29.74
C LEU A 42 5.68 37.30 -29.94
N GLY A 43 6.80 36.58 -29.95
CA GLY A 43 8.09 37.17 -30.31
C GLY A 43 9.23 36.15 -30.25
N GLY A 44 9.54 35.54 -31.40
CA GLY A 44 10.73 34.73 -31.56
C GLY A 44 11.99 35.59 -31.45
N VAL A 45 12.94 35.16 -30.62
CA VAL A 45 14.29 35.72 -30.59
C VAL A 45 15.24 34.63 -31.04
N ALA A 46 15.80 34.80 -32.24
CA ALA A 46 16.94 34.03 -32.71
C ALA A 46 18.21 34.61 -32.08
N VAL A 47 18.94 33.79 -31.31
CA VAL A 47 20.29 34.14 -30.85
C VAL A 47 21.28 33.42 -31.76
N ALA A 48 21.98 34.19 -32.60
CA ALA A 48 23.14 33.73 -33.33
C ALA A 48 24.34 33.67 -32.36
N VAL A 49 24.98 32.50 -32.25
CA VAL A 49 26.30 32.36 -31.63
C VAL A 49 27.34 32.33 -32.74
N THR A 50 28.16 33.38 -32.81
CA THR A 50 29.44 33.36 -33.53
C THR A 50 30.55 33.14 -32.52
N GLY A 51 31.48 32.23 -32.83
CA GLY A 51 32.71 32.04 -32.08
C GLY A 51 33.04 30.57 -31.81
N ALA A 52 33.59 29.90 -32.82
CA ALA A 52 34.38 28.69 -32.64
C ALA A 52 35.83 29.11 -32.32
N THR A 53 36.37 28.59 -31.24
CA THR A 53 37.80 28.35 -31.07
C THR A 53 37.96 26.94 -30.50
N ASP A 54 38.73 26.14 -31.22
CA ASP A 54 39.05 24.75 -30.98
C ASP A 54 39.90 24.55 -29.69
N ASP A 55 39.95 23.29 -29.25
CA ASP A 55 40.68 22.70 -28.10
C ASP A 55 40.01 22.71 -26.72
N ASP A 56 39.07 21.77 -26.49
CA ASP A 56 39.01 20.95 -25.26
C ASP A 56 38.08 19.71 -25.46
N PRO A 57 38.43 18.52 -24.93
CA PRO A 57 37.73 17.27 -25.22
C PRO A 57 36.40 17.14 -24.45
N ALA A 58 35.36 16.74 -25.19
CA ALA A 58 34.00 16.55 -24.72
C ALA A 58 33.86 15.47 -23.61
N PRO A 59 33.04 15.68 -22.57
CA PRO A 59 32.57 14.60 -21.72
C PRO A 59 31.45 13.82 -22.44
N THR A 60 31.58 12.49 -22.50
CA THR A 60 30.52 11.57 -22.93
C THR A 60 29.39 11.54 -21.89
N ALA A 61 28.49 12.51 -21.96
CA ALA A 61 27.21 12.53 -21.25
C ALA A 61 26.09 12.80 -22.27
N ALA A 62 25.83 11.81 -23.12
CA ALA A 62 24.80 11.86 -24.15
C ALA A 62 23.99 10.56 -24.14
N VAL A 63 23.39 10.24 -22.98
CA VAL A 63 22.21 9.34 -22.85
C VAL A 63 21.36 9.74 -21.64
N ASP A 64 21.08 11.03 -21.43
CA ASP A 64 20.33 11.48 -20.23
C ASP A 64 19.50 12.76 -20.43
N ALA A 65 18.89 12.94 -21.62
CA ALA A 65 18.10 14.14 -21.93
C ALA A 65 16.75 13.85 -22.64
N ALA A 66 16.17 12.65 -22.48
CA ALA A 66 14.88 12.30 -23.07
C ALA A 66 13.82 11.76 -22.09
N SER A 67 14.05 11.81 -20.77
CA SER A 67 13.11 11.19 -19.79
C SER A 67 12.65 12.14 -18.67
N ARG A 68 12.87 13.44 -18.81
CA ARG A 68 12.50 14.44 -17.78
C ARG A 68 11.58 15.53 -18.33
N VAL A 69 10.47 15.16 -18.98
CA VAL A 69 9.38 16.11 -19.28
C VAL A 69 8.01 15.39 -19.35
N ASP A 70 7.57 14.68 -18.30
CA ASP A 70 6.17 14.18 -18.27
C ASP A 70 5.53 14.07 -16.87
N ALA A 71 6.17 14.61 -15.83
CA ALA A 71 5.72 14.44 -14.43
C ALA A 71 5.11 15.70 -13.78
N ALA A 72 4.63 16.68 -14.57
CA ALA A 72 4.09 17.93 -14.02
C ALA A 72 2.97 18.54 -14.89
N ALA A 73 1.89 17.81 -15.18
CA ALA A 73 0.75 18.39 -15.89
C ALA A 73 -0.60 17.64 -15.77
N ARG A 74 -1.05 17.20 -14.58
CA ARG A 74 -2.47 16.80 -14.37
C ARG A 74 -2.98 17.13 -12.98
N ALA A 75 -3.04 18.42 -12.66
CA ALA A 75 -3.75 18.94 -11.50
C ALA A 75 -4.50 20.23 -11.88
N ASP A 76 -5.36 20.20 -12.91
CA ASP A 76 -6.38 21.23 -13.13
C ASP A 76 -7.38 20.78 -14.21
N ARG A 77 -8.49 20.15 -13.79
CA ARG A 77 -9.74 20.03 -14.57
C ARG A 77 -10.87 19.40 -13.75
N SER A 78 -11.26 20.10 -12.69
CA SER A 78 -12.54 19.87 -12.00
C SER A 78 -13.13 21.21 -11.55
N ALA A 79 -13.69 21.95 -12.50
CA ALA A 79 -14.73 22.93 -12.25
C ALA A 79 -15.38 23.32 -13.58
N ARG A 80 -16.71 23.38 -13.57
CA ARG A 80 -17.59 23.99 -14.59
C ARG A 80 -18.01 23.05 -15.74
N GLU A 81 -19.20 22.46 -15.60
CA GLU A 81 -20.36 22.87 -16.39
C GLU A 81 -21.60 22.11 -15.87
N SER A 82 -22.45 22.80 -15.11
CA SER A 82 -23.82 22.36 -14.82
C SER A 82 -24.68 23.61 -14.78
N SER A 83 -25.55 23.78 -15.76
CA SER A 83 -26.79 24.57 -15.71
C SER A 83 -27.64 24.29 -16.95
N ALA A 84 -28.84 23.76 -16.72
CA ALA A 84 -29.97 23.59 -17.64
C ALA A 84 -30.61 24.98 -18.00
N PRO A 85 -31.72 25.14 -18.78
CA PRO A 85 -33.02 24.41 -18.67
C PRO A 85 -33.89 24.23 -19.96
N ALA A 86 -34.95 23.39 -19.90
CA ALA A 86 -36.33 23.68 -20.36
C ALA A 86 -37.25 22.42 -20.32
N SER A 87 -38.49 22.60 -19.85
CA SER A 87 -39.66 21.67 -19.80
C SER A 87 -40.85 22.33 -20.55
N PRO A 88 -42.09 21.79 -20.60
CA PRO A 88 -42.64 20.42 -20.76
C PRO A 88 -43.74 20.34 -21.87
N THR A 89 -44.37 19.16 -22.15
CA THR A 89 -45.83 19.02 -22.48
C THR A 89 -46.34 17.56 -22.52
N ALA A 90 -47.42 17.34 -21.75
CA ALA A 90 -48.62 16.47 -21.86
C ALA A 90 -48.59 14.91 -21.97
N SER A 91 -49.08 14.30 -20.88
CA SER A 91 -50.00 13.15 -20.65
C SER A 91 -51.10 12.89 -21.73
N PRO A 92 -51.79 11.71 -21.81
CA PRO A 92 -52.39 11.00 -20.66
C PRO A 92 -52.49 9.46 -20.66
N VAL A 93 -52.89 8.99 -19.47
CA VAL A 93 -53.33 7.67 -18.98
C VAL A 93 -54.57 7.14 -19.73
N PRO A 94 -54.84 5.82 -19.64
CA PRO A 94 -56.01 5.43 -18.82
C PRO A 94 -55.80 4.23 -17.88
N THR A 95 -56.78 4.10 -17.01
CA THR A 95 -56.88 3.47 -15.67
C THR A 95 -57.45 2.03 -15.69
N PRO A 96 -57.76 1.37 -14.55
CA PRO A 96 -57.39 -0.03 -14.27
C PRO A 96 -58.53 -1.04 -14.45
N SER A 97 -58.20 -2.34 -14.36
CA SER A 97 -59.21 -3.37 -14.12
C SER A 97 -58.69 -4.45 -13.16
N ALA A 98 -59.41 -4.60 -12.06
CA ALA A 98 -59.28 -5.67 -11.08
C ALA A 98 -59.99 -6.94 -11.58
N SER A 99 -59.50 -8.13 -11.22
CA SER A 99 -60.39 -9.22 -10.81
C SER A 99 -59.65 -10.34 -10.09
N ALA A 100 -60.29 -10.82 -9.03
CA ALA A 100 -59.89 -11.87 -8.13
C ALA A 100 -59.86 -13.26 -8.79
N SER A 101 -59.13 -14.21 -8.21
CA SER A 101 -59.68 -15.51 -7.73
C SER A 101 -58.60 -16.49 -7.25
N ARG A 102 -58.79 -16.93 -6.00
CA ARG A 102 -58.33 -18.18 -5.32
C ARG A 102 -59.64 -18.98 -5.08
N PRO A 103 -59.77 -20.32 -4.80
CA PRO A 103 -58.86 -21.40 -4.28
C PRO A 103 -59.07 -22.77 -5.06
N PRO A 104 -58.85 -24.02 -4.53
CA PRO A 104 -58.27 -24.51 -3.26
C PRO A 104 -57.19 -25.61 -3.34
N ALA A 105 -56.68 -25.89 -2.14
CA ALA A 105 -55.75 -26.92 -1.72
C ALA A 105 -56.11 -28.36 -2.15
N LYS A 106 -55.05 -29.16 -2.33
CA LYS A 106 -55.11 -30.62 -2.14
C LYS A 106 -53.98 -31.03 -1.20
N ALA A 107 -54.37 -31.49 -0.02
CA ALA A 107 -53.51 -32.14 0.94
C ALA A 107 -53.15 -33.55 0.46
N SER A 108 -51.91 -33.98 0.73
CA SER A 108 -51.60 -35.38 1.00
C SER A 108 -50.42 -35.45 1.97
N PRO A 109 -50.54 -36.26 3.04
CA PRO A 109 -49.57 -36.32 4.12
C PRO A 109 -48.47 -37.34 3.79
N ARG A 110 -47.21 -36.98 4.05
CA ARG A 110 -46.19 -38.00 4.30
C ARG A 110 -45.24 -37.55 5.39
N ALA A 111 -45.47 -38.10 6.57
CA ALA A 111 -44.50 -38.14 7.64
C ALA A 111 -43.27 -38.93 7.17
N THR A 112 -42.10 -38.31 7.24
CA THR A 112 -40.81 -39.00 7.30
C THR A 112 -39.96 -38.32 8.35
N THR A 113 -40.03 -38.90 9.55
CA THR A 113 -38.98 -39.00 10.58
C THR A 113 -37.71 -38.20 10.32
N ALA A 114 -37.56 -37.09 11.06
CA ALA A 114 -36.32 -36.33 11.14
C ALA A 114 -35.23 -37.18 11.83
N LYS A 115 -34.22 -37.58 11.05
CA LYS A 115 -32.98 -38.19 11.54
C LYS A 115 -32.12 -37.07 12.17
N PRO A 116 -31.61 -37.21 13.41
CA PRO A 116 -30.83 -36.16 14.05
C PRO A 116 -29.52 -35.93 13.27
N LYS A 117 -29.34 -34.70 12.77
CA LYS A 117 -28.12 -34.23 12.11
C LYS A 117 -26.97 -34.33 13.13
N PRO A 118 -25.86 -35.03 12.83
CA PRO A 118 -24.74 -35.12 13.76
C PRO A 118 -24.18 -33.71 13.97
N LYS A 119 -24.05 -33.30 15.24
CA LYS A 119 -23.42 -32.04 15.64
C LYS A 119 -22.02 -31.99 15.01
N PRO A 120 -21.62 -30.87 14.37
CA PRO A 120 -20.26 -30.74 13.90
C PRO A 120 -19.33 -30.87 15.11
N LYS A 121 -18.45 -31.88 15.10
CA LYS A 121 -17.36 -31.95 16.07
C LYS A 121 -16.61 -30.64 15.95
N LYS A 122 -16.52 -29.90 17.06
CA LYS A 122 -15.62 -28.76 17.18
C LYS A 122 -14.21 -29.30 17.03
N THR A 123 -13.73 -29.38 15.79
CA THR A 123 -12.32 -29.58 15.50
C THR A 123 -11.61 -28.44 16.20
N ALA A 124 -10.82 -28.77 17.22
CA ALA A 124 -10.02 -27.78 17.94
C ALA A 124 -9.26 -26.97 16.89
N THR A 125 -9.52 -25.66 16.84
CA THR A 125 -8.91 -24.76 15.89
C THR A 125 -7.39 -24.87 16.09
N PRO A 126 -6.62 -25.38 15.12
CA PRO A 126 -5.18 -25.39 15.24
C PRO A 126 -4.72 -23.95 15.48
N LYS A 127 -3.69 -23.77 16.32
CA LYS A 127 -3.07 -22.44 16.52
C LYS A 127 -2.82 -21.84 15.13
N PRO A 128 -3.28 -20.61 14.87
CA PRO A 128 -3.06 -20.01 13.57
C PRO A 128 -1.54 -19.92 13.37
N THR A 129 -1.08 -20.56 12.29
CA THR A 129 0.33 -20.59 11.91
C THR A 129 0.49 -19.63 10.76
N TRP A 130 1.56 -18.84 10.79
CA TRP A 130 1.89 -17.98 9.66
C TRP A 130 2.28 -18.85 8.46
N VAL A 131 1.88 -18.43 7.27
CA VAL A 131 2.15 -19.15 6.02
C VAL A 131 2.80 -18.22 5.00
N ILE A 132 3.55 -18.80 4.07
CA ILE A 132 4.07 -18.07 2.92
C ILE A 132 2.89 -17.63 2.02
N PRO A 133 2.81 -16.34 1.62
CA PRO A 133 1.67 -15.82 0.86
C PRO A 133 1.61 -16.35 -0.57
N MET A 134 2.76 -16.71 -1.15
CA MET A 134 2.87 -17.37 -2.45
C MET A 134 3.85 -18.55 -2.37
N LYS A 135 3.31 -19.75 -2.15
CA LYS A 135 4.12 -20.95 -2.02
C LYS A 135 4.81 -21.30 -3.34
N GLY A 136 6.13 -21.44 -3.31
CA GLY A 136 6.94 -21.80 -4.48
C GLY A 136 7.32 -20.64 -5.38
N ALA A 137 6.98 -19.40 -5.00
CA ALA A 137 7.40 -18.22 -5.72
C ALA A 137 8.91 -17.99 -5.58
N GLU A 138 9.50 -17.43 -6.63
CA GLU A 138 10.84 -16.87 -6.58
C GLU A 138 10.80 -15.55 -5.82
N ILE A 139 11.79 -15.30 -4.96
CA ILE A 139 11.95 -14.00 -4.32
C ILE A 139 12.85 -13.16 -5.21
N THR A 140 12.28 -12.12 -5.81
CA THR A 140 12.99 -11.26 -6.77
C THR A 140 13.60 -10.03 -6.12
N SER A 141 13.11 -9.65 -4.93
CA SER A 141 13.62 -8.51 -4.18
C SER A 141 13.34 -8.63 -2.70
N CYS A 142 14.33 -8.31 -1.87
CA CYS A 142 14.21 -8.27 -0.41
C CYS A 142 13.90 -6.86 0.10
N TYR A 143 13.48 -6.77 1.36
CA TYR A 143 13.31 -5.50 2.08
C TYR A 143 14.64 -4.75 2.18
N GLY A 144 14.61 -3.43 2.05
CA GLY A 144 15.78 -2.59 2.34
C GLY A 144 15.95 -1.37 1.44
N GLN A 145 16.97 -0.56 1.74
CA GLN A 145 17.25 0.68 1.03
C GLN A 145 17.88 0.40 -0.34
N ARG A 146 17.30 0.94 -1.42
CA ARG A 146 17.84 0.87 -2.78
C ARG A 146 17.60 2.17 -3.54
N TRP A 147 18.61 2.67 -4.24
CA TRP A 147 18.53 3.87 -5.07
C TRP A 147 17.90 5.10 -4.38
N GLY A 148 18.16 5.28 -3.09
CA GLY A 148 17.61 6.41 -2.32
C GLY A 148 16.16 6.23 -1.84
N ALA A 149 15.50 5.11 -2.13
CA ALA A 149 14.18 4.77 -1.60
C ALA A 149 14.20 3.46 -0.79
N LEU A 150 13.30 3.35 0.19
CA LEU A 150 13.08 2.11 0.93
C LEU A 150 12.18 1.19 0.11
N HIS A 151 12.64 -0.03 -0.14
CA HIS A 151 11.75 -1.12 -0.52
C HIS A 151 11.16 -1.73 0.75
N ALA A 152 9.89 -1.44 1.02
CA ALA A 152 9.28 -1.67 2.33
C ALA A 152 8.65 -3.07 2.50
N GLY A 153 8.97 -3.99 1.58
CA GLY A 153 8.44 -5.36 1.56
C GLY A 153 9.38 -6.35 0.87
N ILE A 154 8.84 -7.55 0.60
CA ILE A 154 9.49 -8.60 -0.20
C ILE A 154 8.66 -8.81 -1.46
N ASP A 155 9.35 -8.92 -2.59
CA ASP A 155 8.71 -9.21 -3.88
C ASP A 155 8.78 -10.71 -4.17
N PHE A 156 7.62 -11.31 -4.39
CA PHE A 156 7.45 -12.71 -4.81
C PHE A 156 6.96 -12.73 -6.25
N ALA A 157 7.66 -13.44 -7.14
CA ALA A 157 7.27 -13.55 -8.54
C ALA A 157 6.88 -14.98 -8.91
N MET A 158 5.76 -15.11 -9.61
CA MET A 158 5.27 -16.29 -10.32
C MET A 158 4.56 -15.82 -11.62
N PRO A 159 4.07 -16.75 -12.46
CA PRO A 159 3.25 -16.35 -13.60
C PRO A 159 2.00 -15.57 -13.16
N ALA A 160 1.69 -14.50 -13.88
CA ALA A 160 0.51 -13.66 -13.61
C ALA A 160 -0.78 -14.48 -13.43
N GLY A 161 -1.63 -14.07 -12.49
CA GLY A 161 -2.85 -14.80 -12.13
C GLY A 161 -2.63 -15.91 -11.09
N THR A 162 -1.41 -16.10 -10.60
CA THR A 162 -1.14 -17.02 -9.48
C THR A 162 -1.92 -16.60 -8.23
N PRO A 163 -2.52 -17.56 -7.47
CA PRO A 163 -3.22 -17.23 -6.24
C PRO A 163 -2.30 -16.66 -5.15
N VAL A 164 -2.67 -15.48 -4.63
CA VAL A 164 -2.06 -14.85 -3.45
C VAL A 164 -2.90 -15.19 -2.22
N ARG A 165 -2.22 -15.63 -1.15
CA ARG A 165 -2.85 -16.11 0.09
C ARG A 165 -2.56 -15.19 1.27
N ALA A 166 -3.53 -15.08 2.18
CA ALA A 166 -3.32 -14.41 3.46
C ALA A 166 -2.26 -15.14 4.29
N ALA A 167 -1.19 -14.45 4.66
CA ALA A 167 -0.09 -14.99 5.46
C ALA A 167 -0.56 -15.41 6.87
N PHE A 168 -1.62 -14.79 7.38
CA PHE A 168 -2.24 -15.14 8.66
C PHE A 168 -3.73 -14.77 8.66
N GLY A 169 -4.50 -15.35 9.58
CA GLY A 169 -5.93 -15.04 9.69
C GLY A 169 -6.17 -13.61 10.20
N GLY A 170 -7.26 -12.98 9.78
CA GLY A 170 -7.52 -11.59 10.15
C GLY A 170 -8.79 -11.01 9.55
N THR A 171 -8.91 -9.69 9.63
CA THR A 171 -9.98 -8.91 9.03
C THR A 171 -9.40 -8.00 7.96
N VAL A 172 -9.99 -8.01 6.76
CA VAL A 172 -9.57 -7.17 5.64
C VAL A 172 -9.93 -5.72 5.94
N THR A 173 -8.95 -4.82 5.92
CA THR A 173 -9.12 -3.38 6.19
C THR A 173 -9.04 -2.53 4.92
N LYS A 174 -8.47 -3.06 3.84
CA LYS A 174 -8.46 -2.48 2.49
C LYS A 174 -8.59 -3.60 1.46
N ALA A 175 -9.36 -3.38 0.41
CA ALA A 175 -9.43 -4.27 -0.76
C ALA A 175 -9.82 -3.45 -2.00
N GLY A 176 -8.97 -3.46 -3.02
CA GLY A 176 -9.18 -2.72 -4.27
C GLY A 176 -8.07 -1.72 -4.58
N ASP A 177 -8.26 -0.98 -5.66
CA ASP A 177 -7.39 0.11 -6.09
C ASP A 177 -7.83 1.44 -5.46
N VAL A 178 -6.88 2.24 -5.01
CA VAL A 178 -7.12 3.58 -4.44
C VAL A 178 -6.35 4.68 -5.18
N GLY A 179 -5.78 4.39 -6.35
CA GLY A 179 -5.03 5.34 -7.16
C GLY A 179 -3.66 5.69 -6.60
N ASP A 180 -3.05 4.77 -5.84
CA ASP A 180 -1.69 4.86 -5.33
C ASP A 180 -0.74 3.91 -6.09
N GLY A 181 0.56 3.98 -5.79
CA GLY A 181 1.57 3.14 -6.44
C GLY A 181 1.41 1.62 -6.15
N TYR A 182 0.60 1.22 -5.17
CA TYR A 182 0.38 -0.21 -4.86
C TYR A 182 -0.63 -0.87 -5.80
N GLY A 183 -1.42 -0.08 -6.55
CA GLY A 183 -2.49 -0.57 -7.41
C GLY A 183 -3.57 -1.33 -6.63
N ILE A 184 -4.13 -2.38 -7.24
CA ILE A 184 -5.08 -3.24 -6.53
C ILE A 184 -4.34 -3.95 -5.40
N SER A 185 -4.81 -3.73 -4.18
CA SER A 185 -4.20 -4.30 -3.00
C SER A 185 -5.21 -4.79 -1.98
N VAL A 186 -4.75 -5.68 -1.11
CA VAL A 186 -5.47 -6.15 0.07
C VAL A 186 -4.63 -5.83 1.30
N VAL A 187 -5.25 -5.33 2.37
CA VAL A 187 -4.61 -5.19 3.68
C VAL A 187 -5.40 -6.02 4.68
N VAL A 188 -4.71 -6.84 5.47
CA VAL A 188 -5.31 -7.68 6.50
C VAL A 188 -4.77 -7.27 7.86
N ASP A 189 -5.66 -6.84 8.76
CA ASP A 189 -5.37 -6.70 10.18
C ASP A 189 -5.58 -8.04 10.88
N HIS A 190 -4.51 -8.57 11.47
CA HIS A 190 -4.51 -9.87 12.12
C HIS A 190 -5.04 -9.85 13.56
N GLY A 191 -5.28 -8.66 14.13
CA GLY A 191 -5.75 -8.51 15.52
C GLY A 191 -4.71 -8.90 16.57
N ASN A 192 -3.46 -9.13 16.16
CA ASN A 192 -2.33 -9.49 17.02
C ASN A 192 -1.23 -8.41 17.02
N GLY A 193 -1.58 -7.17 16.63
CA GLY A 193 -0.64 -6.06 16.52
C GLY A 193 0.16 -6.03 15.22
N TYR A 194 -0.21 -6.83 14.22
CA TYR A 194 0.40 -6.82 12.90
C TYR A 194 -0.63 -6.71 11.79
N LEU A 195 -0.25 -6.02 10.73
CA LEU A 195 -0.98 -5.97 9.47
C LEU A 195 -0.08 -6.52 8.36
N THR A 196 -0.70 -7.12 7.35
CA THR A 196 -0.02 -7.49 6.10
C THR A 196 -0.66 -6.79 4.92
N HIS A 197 0.17 -6.34 3.98
CA HIS A 197 -0.26 -5.67 2.76
C HIS A 197 0.19 -6.49 1.56
N TYR A 198 -0.74 -6.75 0.65
CA TYR A 198 -0.56 -7.53 -0.57
C TYR A 198 -0.87 -6.60 -1.74
N ALA A 199 0.14 -6.20 -2.50
CA ALA A 199 0.02 -5.20 -3.56
C ALA A 199 0.29 -5.76 -4.96
N HIS A 200 0.06 -4.92 -5.97
CA HIS A 200 0.19 -5.23 -7.39
C HIS A 200 -0.72 -6.38 -7.87
N LEU A 201 -1.83 -6.65 -7.20
CA LEU A 201 -2.74 -7.74 -7.56
C LEU A 201 -3.41 -7.46 -8.92
N SER A 202 -3.72 -8.49 -9.70
CA SER A 202 -4.61 -8.33 -10.87
C SER A 202 -6.07 -8.22 -10.45
N THR A 203 -6.41 -8.82 -9.31
CA THR A 203 -7.76 -8.73 -8.72
C THR A 203 -7.70 -9.06 -7.22
N ALA A 204 -8.60 -8.42 -6.45
CA ALA A 204 -8.89 -8.81 -5.08
C ALA A 204 -10.10 -9.74 -5.05
N SER A 205 -9.96 -10.92 -4.42
CA SER A 205 -11.03 -11.91 -4.27
C SER A 205 -11.84 -11.74 -2.98
N VAL A 206 -11.46 -10.76 -2.15
CA VAL A 206 -12.10 -10.42 -0.88
C VAL A 206 -12.44 -8.93 -0.84
N GLY A 207 -13.40 -8.56 0.01
CA GLY A 207 -13.81 -7.18 0.24
C GLY A 207 -13.42 -6.69 1.63
N MET A 208 -13.45 -5.36 1.82
CA MET A 208 -13.26 -4.73 3.12
C MET A 208 -14.25 -5.28 4.15
N GLY A 209 -13.78 -5.55 5.37
CA GLY A 209 -14.55 -6.15 6.46
C GLY A 209 -14.64 -7.68 6.43
N ALA A 210 -14.19 -8.34 5.36
CA ALA A 210 -14.17 -9.79 5.29
C ALA A 210 -13.21 -10.39 6.33
N LYS A 211 -13.59 -11.53 6.92
CA LYS A 211 -12.69 -12.35 7.74
C LYS A 211 -12.03 -13.39 6.86
N VAL A 212 -10.71 -13.50 6.97
CA VAL A 212 -9.91 -14.45 6.19
C VAL A 212 -9.13 -15.37 7.13
N SER A 213 -8.89 -16.59 6.69
CA SER A 213 -8.05 -17.58 7.38
C SER A 213 -6.61 -17.55 6.83
N ALA A 214 -5.64 -18.00 7.62
CA ALA A 214 -4.28 -18.21 7.12
C ALA A 214 -4.31 -19.18 5.93
N GLY A 215 -3.67 -18.82 4.82
CA GLY A 215 -3.62 -19.60 3.58
C GLY A 215 -4.85 -19.43 2.68
N GLU A 216 -5.85 -18.67 3.08
CA GLU A 216 -7.01 -18.34 2.23
C GLU A 216 -6.59 -17.46 1.07
N THR A 217 -7.09 -17.75 -0.14
CA THR A 217 -6.82 -16.92 -1.32
C THR A 217 -7.57 -15.60 -1.21
N ILE A 218 -6.83 -14.50 -1.32
CA ILE A 218 -7.35 -13.13 -1.17
C ILE A 218 -7.27 -12.31 -2.46
N GLY A 219 -6.56 -12.82 -3.46
CA GLY A 219 -6.42 -12.18 -4.76
C GLY A 219 -5.54 -13.01 -5.68
N LEU A 220 -5.26 -12.46 -6.84
CA LEU A 220 -4.36 -13.05 -7.82
C LEU A 220 -3.21 -12.09 -8.11
N GLU A 221 -2.01 -12.65 -8.31
CA GLU A 221 -0.83 -11.91 -8.75
C GLU A 221 -1.12 -11.13 -10.03
N GLY A 222 -0.56 -9.93 -10.13
CA GLY A 222 -0.70 -9.06 -11.28
C GLY A 222 0.46 -8.08 -11.37
N SER A 223 0.21 -6.96 -12.03
CA SER A 223 1.19 -5.90 -12.26
C SER A 223 0.53 -4.52 -12.25
N THR A 224 -0.50 -4.32 -11.42
CA THR A 224 -1.19 -3.02 -11.32
C THR A 224 -0.40 -2.03 -10.47
N GLY A 225 -0.61 -0.73 -10.68
CA GLY A 225 0.14 0.31 -9.96
C GLY A 225 1.56 0.46 -10.51
N ASP A 226 2.48 0.88 -9.66
CA ASP A 226 3.89 1.10 -9.99
C ASP A 226 4.66 -0.23 -9.96
N SER A 227 4.45 -1.06 -10.97
CA SER A 227 5.07 -2.38 -11.10
C SER A 227 5.77 -2.54 -12.45
N THR A 228 6.95 -3.15 -12.46
CA THR A 228 7.74 -3.43 -13.68
C THR A 228 7.37 -4.75 -14.35
N GLY A 229 6.56 -5.58 -13.70
CA GLY A 229 6.12 -6.88 -14.20
C GLY A 229 5.38 -7.69 -13.13
N PRO A 230 4.81 -8.86 -13.48
CA PRO A 230 4.04 -9.66 -12.53
C PRO A 230 4.85 -10.05 -11.28
N HIS A 231 4.39 -9.56 -10.13
CA HIS A 231 4.88 -9.94 -8.80
C HIS A 231 3.86 -9.55 -7.73
N LEU A 232 3.97 -10.18 -6.57
CA LEU A 232 3.37 -9.73 -5.32
C LEU A 232 4.40 -8.92 -4.54
N HIS A 233 4.07 -7.67 -4.25
CA HIS A 233 4.75 -6.92 -3.21
C HIS A 233 4.08 -7.17 -1.86
N PHE A 234 4.82 -7.72 -0.90
CA PHE A 234 4.33 -8.13 0.41
C PHE A 234 5.00 -7.34 1.54
N GLU A 235 4.20 -6.58 2.29
CA GLU A 235 4.67 -5.85 3.47
C GLU A 235 4.12 -6.44 4.77
N VAL A 236 4.85 -6.20 5.84
CA VAL A 236 4.40 -6.42 7.22
C VAL A 236 4.49 -5.09 7.96
N HIS A 237 3.42 -4.70 8.64
CA HIS A 237 3.39 -3.50 9.47
C HIS A 237 3.16 -3.86 10.93
N GLN A 238 3.81 -3.11 11.84
CA GLN A 238 3.65 -3.29 13.28
C GLN A 238 2.75 -2.20 13.88
N GLY A 239 1.68 -2.63 14.55
CA GLY A 239 0.73 -1.77 15.26
C GLY A 239 -0.25 -1.02 14.37
N GLN A 240 0.23 -0.39 13.30
CA GLN A 240 -0.58 0.40 12.38
C GLN A 240 -0.03 0.36 10.95
N MET A 241 -0.86 0.69 9.97
CA MET A 241 -0.43 0.89 8.59
C MET A 241 0.68 1.94 8.52
N TRP A 242 1.62 1.80 7.57
CA TRP A 242 2.77 2.69 7.37
C TRP A 242 3.87 2.62 8.45
N ASN A 243 3.82 1.62 9.33
CA ASN A 243 4.94 1.26 10.20
C ASN A 243 5.54 -0.06 9.73
N GLN A 244 6.12 -0.07 8.51
CA GLN A 244 6.70 -1.26 7.90
C GLN A 244 7.90 -1.79 8.69
N ILE A 245 7.98 -3.11 8.80
CA ILE A 245 9.13 -3.85 9.33
C ILE A 245 9.61 -4.84 8.29
N ASP A 246 10.85 -5.29 8.40
CA ASP A 246 11.39 -6.32 7.51
C ASP A 246 10.58 -7.62 7.63
N PRO A 247 9.89 -8.07 6.55
CA PRO A 247 9.10 -9.30 6.58
C PRO A 247 9.93 -10.56 6.79
N ALA A 248 11.21 -10.57 6.40
CA ALA A 248 12.04 -11.77 6.44
C ALA A 248 12.34 -12.29 7.86
N PRO A 249 12.98 -11.51 8.75
CA PRO A 249 13.18 -11.92 10.14
C PRO A 249 11.84 -12.09 10.87
N PHE A 250 10.81 -11.33 10.50
CA PHE A 250 9.47 -11.47 11.05
C PHE A 250 8.87 -12.86 10.76
N LEU A 251 8.87 -13.29 9.50
CA LEU A 251 8.36 -14.59 9.06
C LEU A 251 9.21 -15.74 9.59
N ARG A 252 10.53 -15.58 9.58
CA ARG A 252 11.49 -16.59 10.08
C ARG A 252 11.26 -16.90 11.56
N ALA A 253 11.02 -15.87 12.38
CA ALA A 253 10.66 -16.04 13.80
C ALA A 253 9.33 -16.81 14.01
N ARG A 254 8.53 -17.00 12.95
CA ARG A 254 7.26 -17.72 12.94
C ARG A 254 7.32 -19.03 12.16
N GLY A 255 8.54 -19.50 11.82
CA GLY A 255 8.77 -20.77 11.13
C GLY A 255 8.52 -20.72 9.62
N VAL A 256 8.42 -19.53 9.03
CA VAL A 256 8.31 -19.34 7.58
C VAL A 256 9.63 -18.75 7.08
N ASP A 257 10.42 -19.55 6.39
CA ASP A 257 11.66 -19.08 5.80
C ASP A 257 11.41 -18.48 4.42
N VAL A 258 11.89 -17.27 4.22
CA VAL A 258 11.94 -16.55 2.96
C VAL A 258 13.42 -16.23 2.74
N GLY A 259 13.96 -16.44 1.54
CA GLY A 259 15.39 -16.38 1.22
C GLY A 259 16.04 -14.99 1.26
N CYS A 260 15.60 -14.16 2.19
CA CYS A 260 16.16 -12.90 2.64
C CYS A 260 16.57 -13.08 4.13
#